data_AF-A0A081N6E5-F1
#
_entry.id   AF-A0A081N6E5-F1
#
_cell.length_a   1.000
_cell.length_b   1.000
_cell.length_c   1.000
_cell.angle_alpha   90.00
_cell.angle_beta   90.00
_cell.angle_gamma   90.00
#
_symmetry.space_group_name_H-M   'P 1'
#
loop_
_entity.id
_entity.type
_entity.pdbx_description
1 polymer ?
#
loop_
_entity_poly.entity_id
_entity_poly.type
_entity_poly.pdbx_seq_one_letter_code
_entity_poly.pdbx_strand_id
1 'polypeptide(L)'
;MKIAPNLLHTLTLSTLLATQAYAAGPRPPVNPSIGLDGSAAMHSDSAASDTTYLPGTGNGNFKSELINLNGVCATVVLTRDGFPISICTDYSTLSPVVSIIDPDEHTVIDRLIIGDGSVMGGIYAYINQLDQVVIADGTSALLILNTKDEEGNWALSNERRINLSPYIPKGEAINAVNPAADGSIWFVTDQGLVGRFDPEIYKVDTHRLKRGETVNNSFANSGDGKVAVATNNAVYLLEYKKKIKEIWRQKYDSGSHRKPGKLSHGTGSSPTFFGPIKGTEYLTIADNADSGDNLLIFNTENKKSPLVCKVELPSNEVFGSENSPIGVGNSVILTSSYGYPFPIEDTLPPAIPATAPLGKGMYRVDVVSGNKKSKGNQCELIWSNPVQSSAVPKLSVSDDYIYTFERIDEQYYYTVIDFLSGETVKKEKIGSGFMYDTQQLAGNMGFKQTFWQGSNAGIIKISPEQKR
;
A
#
# COMPACT_ATOMS: atom_id res chain seq x y z
N MET A 1 79.74 -1.70 16.34
CA MET A 1 78.85 -0.91 15.47
C MET A 1 77.55 -1.68 15.32
N LYS A 2 76.42 -1.19 15.83
CA LYS A 2 75.11 -1.87 15.76
C LYS A 2 74.21 -1.14 14.77
N ILE A 3 73.45 -1.86 13.96
CA ILE A 3 72.40 -1.33 13.08
C ILE A 3 71.08 -2.00 13.51
N ALA A 4 70.01 -1.21 13.65
CA ALA A 4 68.72 -1.68 14.12
C ALA A 4 67.79 -2.07 12.95
N PRO A 5 66.85 -3.01 13.13
CA PRO A 5 65.79 -3.28 12.17
C PRO A 5 64.70 -2.19 12.25
N ASN A 6 64.15 -1.80 11.10
CA ASN A 6 63.04 -0.85 11.04
C ASN A 6 61.71 -1.49 11.49
N LEU A 7 60.94 -0.75 12.27
CA LEU A 7 59.60 -1.13 12.71
C LEU A 7 58.56 -0.60 11.71
N LEU A 8 57.85 -1.49 11.00
CA LEU A 8 56.63 -1.11 10.28
C LEU A 8 55.41 -1.32 11.17
N HIS A 9 54.69 -0.24 11.48
CA HIS A 9 53.34 -0.31 12.03
C HIS A 9 52.32 -0.21 10.90
N THR A 10 51.76 -1.35 10.48
CA THR A 10 50.59 -1.40 9.62
C THR A 10 49.34 -1.11 10.45
N LEU A 11 48.83 0.12 10.37
CA LEU A 11 47.57 0.50 11.02
C LEU A 11 46.39 -0.05 10.20
N THR A 12 45.87 -1.22 10.56
CA THR A 12 44.68 -1.80 9.93
C THR A 12 43.41 -1.13 10.48
N LEU A 13 42.97 -0.06 9.83
CA LEU A 13 41.72 0.64 10.18
C LEU A 13 40.50 -0.16 9.70
N SER A 14 40.07 -1.15 10.48
CA SER A 14 38.88 -1.94 10.21
C SER A 14 37.60 -1.14 10.48
N THR A 15 37.07 -0.47 9.46
CA THR A 15 35.76 0.20 9.53
C THR A 15 34.65 -0.85 9.61
N LEU A 16 34.23 -1.22 10.83
CA LEU A 16 32.94 -1.88 11.01
C LEU A 16 31.83 -0.88 10.67
N LEU A 17 31.27 -1.00 9.46
CA LEU A 17 29.92 -0.55 9.20
C LEU A 17 28.98 -1.42 10.04
N ALA A 18 28.63 -0.92 11.23
CA ALA A 18 27.57 -1.48 12.04
C ALA A 18 26.25 -1.24 11.29
N THR A 19 25.82 -2.23 10.51
CA THR A 19 24.47 -2.25 9.93
C THR A 19 23.47 -2.26 11.07
N GLN A 20 22.88 -1.10 11.34
CA GLN A 20 21.87 -0.92 12.38
C GLN A 20 20.65 -1.77 12.00
N ALA A 21 20.47 -2.89 12.69
CA ALA A 21 19.36 -3.79 12.45
C ALA A 21 18.08 -3.14 12.96
N TYR A 22 17.24 -2.68 12.03
CA TYR A 22 15.89 -2.17 12.31
C TYR A 22 15.10 -3.22 13.11
N ALA A 23 14.34 -2.80 14.12
CA ALA A 23 13.68 -3.75 15.02
C ALA A 23 12.52 -4.49 14.32
N ALA A 24 12.01 -3.92 13.23
CA ALA A 24 11.09 -4.54 12.28
C ALA A 24 11.72 -5.55 11.29
N GLY A 25 13.05 -5.63 11.20
CA GLY A 25 13.74 -6.41 10.17
C GLY A 25 13.72 -5.74 8.78
N PRO A 26 14.02 -6.48 7.69
CA PRO A 26 14.10 -5.91 6.35
C PRO A 26 12.72 -5.59 5.75
N ARG A 27 12.64 -4.43 5.09
CA ARG A 27 11.58 -4.11 4.11
C ARG A 27 11.76 -4.96 2.82
N PRO A 28 10.75 -5.06 1.96
CA PRO A 28 10.90 -5.63 0.62
C PRO A 28 11.96 -4.91 -0.23
N PRO A 29 12.53 -5.55 -1.28
CA PRO A 29 13.58 -4.96 -2.10
C PRO A 29 13.04 -3.77 -2.89
N VAL A 30 13.78 -2.65 -2.89
CA VAL A 30 13.43 -1.47 -3.66
C VAL A 30 13.38 -1.80 -5.15
N ASN A 31 12.22 -1.59 -5.76
CA ASN A 31 11.99 -1.80 -7.17
C ASN A 31 12.67 -0.67 -7.97
N PRO A 32 13.65 -0.95 -8.85
CA PRO A 32 14.44 0.09 -9.52
C PRO A 32 13.63 0.91 -10.55
N SER A 33 12.36 0.56 -10.81
CA SER A 33 11.44 1.31 -11.67
C SER A 33 10.35 2.08 -10.90
N ILE A 34 10.57 2.32 -9.59
CA ILE A 34 9.72 3.17 -8.74
C ILE A 34 10.44 4.48 -8.35
N GLY A 35 9.66 5.50 -7.96
CA GLY A 35 10.12 6.85 -7.60
C GLY A 35 10.80 6.93 -6.24
N LEU A 36 10.16 7.60 -5.28
CA LEU A 36 10.57 7.65 -3.88
C LEU A 36 10.12 6.38 -3.13
N ASP A 37 11.06 5.51 -2.81
CA ASP A 37 10.80 4.27 -2.06
C ASP A 37 10.07 4.54 -0.72
N GLY A 38 9.01 3.77 -0.46
CA GLY A 38 8.14 3.93 0.71
C GLY A 38 7.07 5.02 0.58
N SER A 39 7.05 5.81 -0.51
CA SER A 39 6.09 6.91 -0.71
C SER A 39 5.59 7.07 -2.15
N ALA A 40 5.96 6.18 -3.08
CA ALA A 40 5.68 6.31 -4.51
C ALA A 40 4.46 5.51 -5.01
N ALA A 41 3.79 4.77 -4.14
CA ALA A 41 2.52 4.08 -4.44
C ALA A 41 1.53 4.25 -3.29
N MET A 42 0.23 3.98 -3.53
CA MET A 42 -0.78 3.97 -2.46
C MET A 42 -0.34 3.09 -1.28
N HIS A 43 0.17 1.89 -1.56
CA HIS A 43 0.70 0.94 -0.55
C HIS A 43 2.21 1.09 -0.32
N SER A 44 2.71 2.34 -0.40
CA SER A 44 4.09 2.79 -0.17
C SER A 44 5.13 2.34 -1.22
N ASP A 45 5.18 1.06 -1.56
CA ASP A 45 6.11 0.49 -2.54
C ASP A 45 5.45 -0.55 -3.46
N SER A 46 6.20 -1.14 -4.40
CA SER A 46 5.64 -2.12 -5.34
C SER A 46 5.17 -3.40 -4.67
N ALA A 47 5.73 -3.74 -3.50
CA ALA A 47 5.44 -4.95 -2.74
C ALA A 47 4.18 -4.81 -1.86
N ALA A 48 3.56 -3.62 -1.88
CA ALA A 48 2.43 -3.21 -1.04
C ALA A 48 2.73 -3.28 0.47
N SER A 49 3.98 -3.04 0.88
CA SER A 49 4.44 -3.28 2.25
C SER A 49 3.83 -2.36 3.31
N ASP A 50 3.30 -1.21 2.92
CA ASP A 50 2.95 -0.08 3.79
C ASP A 50 4.09 0.38 4.72
N THR A 51 5.35 0.12 4.32
CA THR A 51 6.55 0.53 5.05
C THR A 51 7.38 1.57 4.32
N THR A 52 8.12 2.37 5.08
CA THR A 52 9.04 3.40 4.56
C THR A 52 10.27 3.57 5.44
N TYR A 53 11.31 4.22 4.91
CA TYR A 53 12.45 4.72 5.68
C TYR A 53 12.28 6.19 6.13
N LEU A 54 11.22 6.88 5.71
CA LEU A 54 10.94 8.26 6.08
C LEU A 54 10.20 8.31 7.43
N PRO A 55 10.79 8.86 8.50
CA PRO A 55 10.13 8.95 9.80
C PRO A 55 8.93 9.90 9.76
N GLY A 56 7.93 9.64 10.61
CA GLY A 56 6.85 10.59 10.89
C GLY A 56 7.24 11.56 12.02
N THR A 57 6.25 12.21 12.65
CA THR A 57 6.53 13.16 13.75
C THR A 57 6.90 12.50 15.09
N GLY A 58 6.93 11.16 15.14
CA GLY A 58 7.00 10.38 16.37
C GLY A 58 5.94 10.81 17.39
N ASN A 59 6.31 10.76 18.67
CA ASN A 59 5.49 11.24 19.79
C ASN A 59 5.57 12.77 20.03
N GLY A 60 6.13 13.54 19.09
CA GLY A 60 6.31 14.99 19.21
C GLY A 60 5.02 15.81 19.15
N ASN A 61 5.17 17.14 19.21
CA ASN A 61 4.11 18.07 18.82
C ASN A 61 4.08 18.19 17.29
N PHE A 62 2.87 18.31 16.72
CA PHE A 62 2.66 18.47 15.29
C PHE A 62 1.63 19.58 14.99
N LYS A 63 1.62 20.04 13.75
CA LYS A 63 0.54 20.81 13.14
C LYS A 63 -0.26 19.93 12.19
N SER A 64 -1.56 20.20 12.09
CA SER A 64 -2.46 19.57 11.12
C SER A 64 -3.04 20.65 10.21
N GLU A 65 -2.80 20.54 8.92
CA GLU A 65 -3.13 21.56 7.91
C GLU A 65 -3.90 20.90 6.76
N LEU A 66 -5.15 21.33 6.52
CA LEU A 66 -6.03 20.75 5.49
C LEU A 66 -5.92 21.53 4.17
N ILE A 67 -5.44 20.85 3.13
CA ILE A 67 -5.40 21.32 1.75
C ILE A 67 -6.69 20.85 1.07
N ASN A 68 -7.60 21.77 0.75
CA ASN A 68 -8.87 21.45 0.09
C ASN A 68 -8.68 21.37 -1.44
N LEU A 69 -9.04 20.23 -2.02
CA LEU A 69 -8.90 19.90 -3.45
C LEU A 69 -10.25 19.58 -4.11
N ASN A 70 -11.37 19.83 -3.42
CA ASN A 70 -12.75 19.62 -3.91
C ASN A 70 -13.10 18.17 -4.29
N GLY A 71 -12.46 17.17 -3.67
CA GLY A 71 -12.70 15.77 -4.00
C GLY A 71 -12.06 14.78 -3.04
N VAL A 72 -12.50 13.52 -3.13
CA VAL A 72 -11.94 12.39 -2.36
C VAL A 72 -10.58 12.02 -2.92
N CYS A 73 -9.50 12.29 -2.18
CA CYS A 73 -8.14 12.01 -2.63
C CYS A 73 -7.68 10.60 -2.21
N ALA A 74 -8.04 9.61 -3.03
CA ALA A 74 -7.79 8.20 -2.73
C ALA A 74 -6.29 7.83 -2.64
N THR A 75 -5.45 8.52 -3.40
CA THR A 75 -4.00 8.27 -3.45
C THR A 75 -3.24 9.57 -3.23
N VAL A 76 -2.29 9.53 -2.28
CA VAL A 76 -1.27 10.56 -2.08
C VAL A 76 0.11 9.91 -2.14
N VAL A 77 0.94 10.37 -3.07
CA VAL A 77 2.28 9.86 -3.35
C VAL A 77 3.27 11.02 -3.47
N LEU A 78 4.57 10.77 -3.33
CA LEU A 78 5.59 11.81 -3.35
C LEU A 78 6.65 11.57 -4.41
N THR A 79 7.05 12.65 -5.09
CA THR A 79 8.27 12.68 -5.91
C THR A 79 9.51 12.63 -5.02
N ARG A 80 10.66 12.27 -5.61
CA ARG A 80 11.95 12.24 -4.91
C ARG A 80 12.43 13.59 -4.38
N ASP A 81 11.94 14.69 -4.96
CA ASP A 81 12.15 16.05 -4.45
C ASP A 81 11.22 16.40 -3.26
N GLY A 82 10.24 15.54 -2.96
CA GLY A 82 9.34 15.69 -1.81
C GLY A 82 8.01 16.40 -2.10
N PHE A 83 7.69 16.68 -3.36
CA PHE A 83 6.43 17.32 -3.74
C PHE A 83 5.30 16.27 -3.73
N PRO A 84 4.21 16.48 -2.97
CA PRO A 84 3.05 15.59 -3.01
C PRO A 84 2.33 15.68 -4.35
N ILE A 85 1.96 14.50 -4.85
CA ILE A 85 1.05 14.33 -5.97
C ILE A 85 -0.18 13.60 -5.44
N SER A 86 -1.34 14.18 -5.72
CA SER A 86 -2.64 13.67 -5.30
C SER A 86 -3.44 13.18 -6.49
N ILE A 87 -4.25 12.13 -6.27
CA ILE A 87 -5.23 11.65 -7.24
C ILE A 87 -6.59 11.66 -6.56
N CYS A 88 -7.45 12.58 -7.00
CA CYS A 88 -8.70 12.90 -6.33
C CYS A 88 -9.89 12.78 -7.28
N THR A 89 -11.00 12.21 -6.82
CA THR A 89 -12.26 12.25 -7.56
C THR A 89 -12.97 13.56 -7.23
N ASP A 90 -12.96 14.51 -8.17
CA ASP A 90 -13.56 15.84 -7.98
C ASP A 90 -15.09 15.77 -7.89
N TYR A 91 -15.69 16.45 -6.92
CA TYR A 91 -17.14 16.40 -6.67
C TYR A 91 -18.00 17.09 -7.73
N SER A 92 -17.41 17.95 -8.57
CA SER A 92 -18.14 18.72 -9.60
C SER A 92 -18.26 17.97 -10.92
N THR A 93 -17.30 17.08 -11.21
CA THR A 93 -17.14 16.37 -12.48
C THR A 93 -17.21 14.85 -12.34
N LEU A 94 -16.95 14.32 -11.14
CA LEU A 94 -16.72 12.89 -10.85
C LEU A 94 -15.53 12.29 -11.63
N SER A 95 -14.68 13.13 -12.23
CA SER A 95 -13.48 12.72 -12.94
C SER A 95 -12.29 12.59 -11.97
N PRO A 96 -11.34 11.65 -12.22
CA PRO A 96 -10.06 11.65 -11.50
C PRO A 96 -9.22 12.85 -11.92
N VAL A 97 -8.67 13.57 -10.94
CA VAL A 97 -7.78 14.72 -11.13
C VAL A 97 -6.45 14.44 -10.46
N VAL A 98 -5.36 14.47 -11.23
CA VAL A 98 -4.00 14.47 -10.71
C VAL A 98 -3.60 15.90 -10.39
N SER A 99 -3.04 16.18 -9.21
CA SER A 99 -2.55 17.54 -8.85
C SER A 99 -1.16 17.47 -8.22
N ILE A 100 -0.27 18.41 -8.58
CA ILE A 100 0.99 18.66 -7.88
C ILE A 100 0.75 19.76 -6.84
N ILE A 101 1.26 19.56 -5.63
CA ILE A 101 1.03 20.45 -4.49
C ILE A 101 2.37 20.98 -3.99
N ASP A 102 2.43 22.26 -3.64
CA ASP A 102 3.60 22.82 -2.98
C ASP A 102 3.67 22.35 -1.51
N PRO A 103 4.76 21.69 -1.07
CA PRO A 103 4.85 21.12 0.26
C PRO A 103 4.95 22.17 1.38
N ASP A 104 5.35 23.41 1.07
CA ASP A 104 5.59 24.48 2.05
C ASP A 104 4.54 25.61 1.97
N GLU A 105 4.05 25.97 0.79
CA GLU A 105 2.94 26.94 0.59
C GLU A 105 1.53 26.33 0.71
N HIS A 106 1.39 25.01 0.51
CA HIS A 106 0.12 24.25 0.54
C HIS A 106 -0.85 24.62 -0.59
N THR A 107 -0.32 25.17 -1.68
CA THR A 107 -1.02 25.55 -2.91
C THR A 107 -1.00 24.42 -3.94
N VAL A 108 -1.98 24.39 -4.85
CA VAL A 108 -1.90 23.53 -6.05
C VAL A 108 -1.05 24.26 -7.08
N ILE A 109 0.04 23.63 -7.53
CA ILE A 109 0.94 24.20 -8.54
C ILE A 109 0.33 23.99 -9.94
N ASP A 110 -0.08 22.74 -10.23
CA ASP A 110 -0.76 22.38 -11.47
C ASP A 110 -1.66 21.16 -11.28
N ARG A 111 -2.65 20.98 -12.16
CA ARG A 111 -3.61 19.86 -12.13
C ARG A 111 -4.03 19.39 -13.53
N LEU A 112 -4.13 18.08 -13.71
CA LEU A 112 -4.56 17.44 -14.95
C LEU A 112 -5.77 16.54 -14.70
N ILE A 113 -6.86 16.75 -15.44
CA ILE A 113 -8.03 15.89 -15.42
C ILE A 113 -7.75 14.65 -16.28
N ILE A 114 -8.00 13.47 -15.73
CA ILE A 114 -7.91 12.19 -16.43
C ILE A 114 -9.28 11.86 -17.03
N GLY A 115 -9.29 11.43 -18.29
CA GLY A 115 -10.53 11.09 -19.01
C GLY A 115 -11.28 9.93 -18.36
N ASP A 116 -12.61 10.07 -18.31
CA ASP A 116 -13.61 9.20 -17.68
C ASP A 116 -13.12 7.81 -17.26
N GLY A 117 -12.85 7.67 -15.96
CA GLY A 117 -12.46 6.42 -15.30
C GLY A 117 -13.65 5.46 -15.09
N SER A 118 -13.36 4.22 -14.70
CA SER A 118 -14.35 3.45 -13.92
C SER A 118 -14.27 3.90 -12.46
N VAL A 119 -15.34 3.71 -11.68
CA VAL A 119 -15.50 4.34 -10.34
C VAL A 119 -14.34 4.09 -9.37
N MET A 120 -13.60 2.98 -9.51
CA MET A 120 -12.36 2.68 -8.77
C MET A 120 -11.13 2.51 -9.67
N GLY A 121 -11.29 2.41 -11.00
CA GLY A 121 -10.19 2.16 -11.93
C GLY A 121 -9.41 3.43 -12.23
N GLY A 122 -8.14 3.47 -11.79
CA GLY A 122 -7.25 4.61 -11.95
C GLY A 122 -6.73 5.21 -10.63
N ILE A 123 -7.29 4.86 -9.47
CA ILE A 123 -6.77 5.36 -8.18
C ILE A 123 -5.41 4.73 -7.83
N TYR A 124 -5.21 3.46 -8.17
CA TYR A 124 -3.97 2.70 -7.91
C TYR A 124 -2.88 3.00 -8.95
N ALA A 125 -2.42 4.25 -8.96
CA ALA A 125 -1.25 4.71 -9.70
C ALA A 125 0.04 4.55 -8.88
N TYR A 126 1.18 4.76 -9.54
CA TYR A 126 2.49 4.90 -8.89
C TYR A 126 3.35 5.97 -9.57
N ILE A 127 4.34 6.49 -8.85
CA ILE A 127 5.40 7.34 -9.40
C ILE A 127 6.58 6.45 -9.82
N ASN A 128 7.04 6.57 -11.06
CA ASN A 128 8.13 5.76 -11.62
C ASN A 128 9.52 6.33 -11.28
N GLN A 129 10.57 5.66 -11.75
CA GLN A 129 11.97 6.05 -11.49
C GLN A 129 12.46 7.35 -12.17
N LEU A 130 11.58 8.06 -12.86
CA LEU A 130 11.80 9.38 -13.48
C LEU A 130 10.87 10.45 -12.88
N ASP A 131 10.25 10.17 -11.73
CA ASP A 131 9.25 11.00 -11.05
C ASP A 131 7.98 11.27 -11.88
N GLN A 132 7.70 10.45 -12.90
CA GLN A 132 6.48 10.51 -13.71
C GLN A 132 5.36 9.69 -13.07
N VAL A 133 4.11 10.14 -13.19
CA VAL A 133 2.93 9.40 -12.70
C VAL A 133 2.51 8.37 -13.74
N VAL A 134 2.43 7.09 -13.34
CA VAL A 134 1.92 5.98 -14.16
C VAL A 134 0.55 5.57 -13.63
N ILE A 135 -0.47 5.73 -14.46
CA ILE A 135 -1.89 5.61 -14.13
C ILE A 135 -2.65 4.95 -15.28
N ALA A 136 -3.86 4.43 -15.04
CA ALA A 136 -4.75 3.93 -16.09
C ALA A 136 -5.95 4.87 -16.31
N ASP A 137 -6.39 5.01 -17.58
CA ASP A 137 -7.67 5.66 -17.92
C ASP A 137 -8.81 4.63 -18.06
N GLY A 138 -10.05 5.07 -17.90
CA GLY A 138 -11.23 4.18 -17.99
C GLY A 138 -11.53 3.66 -19.40
N THR A 139 -10.77 4.09 -20.41
CA THR A 139 -10.88 3.63 -21.80
C THR A 139 -9.87 2.52 -22.15
N SER A 140 -9.31 1.87 -21.12
CA SER A 140 -8.31 0.80 -21.24
C SER A 140 -7.01 1.25 -21.91
N ALA A 141 -6.44 2.38 -21.45
CA ALA A 141 -5.07 2.77 -21.74
C ALA A 141 -4.27 3.08 -20.48
N LEU A 142 -2.95 2.92 -20.57
CA LEU A 142 -2.00 3.46 -19.58
C LEU A 142 -1.65 4.90 -19.98
N LEU A 143 -1.54 5.78 -18.99
CA LEU A 143 -0.97 7.12 -19.13
C LEU A 143 0.34 7.19 -18.36
N ILE A 144 1.33 7.85 -18.96
CA ILE A 144 2.57 8.26 -18.30
C ILE A 144 2.58 9.79 -18.35
N LEU A 145 2.56 10.41 -17.17
CA LEU A 145 2.45 11.85 -17.01
C LEU A 145 3.78 12.41 -16.49
N ASN A 146 4.38 13.34 -17.24
CA ASN A 146 5.46 14.16 -16.74
C ASN A 146 4.94 15.05 -15.60
N THR A 147 5.78 15.27 -14.61
CA THR A 147 5.54 16.18 -13.49
C THR A 147 6.34 17.47 -13.59
N LYS A 148 7.17 17.60 -14.64
CA LYS A 148 7.94 18.80 -14.99
C LYS A 148 7.88 19.08 -16.49
N ASP A 149 8.09 20.35 -16.86
CA ASP A 149 8.27 20.79 -18.25
C ASP A 149 9.72 20.56 -18.75
N GLU A 150 10.04 20.99 -19.98
CA GLU A 150 11.38 20.83 -20.58
C GLU A 150 12.44 21.72 -19.89
N GLU A 151 12.01 22.83 -19.30
CA GLU A 151 12.81 23.76 -18.50
C GLU A 151 13.06 23.27 -17.05
N GLY A 152 12.26 22.31 -16.57
CA GLY A 152 12.37 21.69 -15.25
C GLY A 152 11.47 22.28 -14.15
N ASN A 153 10.53 23.16 -14.49
CA ASN A 153 9.49 23.65 -13.56
C ASN A 153 8.41 22.58 -13.36
N TRP A 154 7.70 22.61 -12.21
CA TRP A 154 6.60 21.68 -11.93
C TRP A 154 5.39 21.96 -12.84
N ALA A 155 5.00 20.96 -13.64
CA ALA A 155 3.86 21.01 -14.57
C ALA A 155 3.39 19.60 -14.95
N LEU A 156 2.09 19.36 -15.06
CA LEU A 156 1.52 18.08 -15.45
C LEU A 156 1.24 18.02 -16.95
N SER A 157 1.95 17.14 -17.65
CA SER A 157 1.72 16.89 -19.08
C SER A 157 1.71 15.40 -19.41
N ASN A 158 0.91 15.00 -20.38
CA ASN A 158 0.83 13.61 -20.83
C ASN A 158 2.00 13.28 -21.77
N GLU A 159 2.98 12.52 -21.30
CA GLU A 159 4.12 12.07 -22.11
C GLU A 159 3.69 10.96 -23.07
N ARG A 160 2.96 9.95 -22.58
CA ARG A 160 2.55 8.78 -23.37
C ARG A 160 1.19 8.25 -22.95
N ARG A 161 0.38 7.93 -23.97
CA ARG A 161 -0.86 7.16 -23.82
C ARG A 161 -0.78 5.85 -24.59
N ILE A 162 -0.78 4.73 -23.87
CA ILE A 162 -0.61 3.38 -24.41
C ILE A 162 -1.95 2.64 -24.42
N ASN A 163 -2.54 2.50 -25.60
CA ASN A 163 -3.84 1.83 -25.79
C ASN A 163 -3.75 0.31 -25.58
N LEU A 164 -4.37 -0.21 -24.52
CA LEU A 164 -4.44 -1.65 -24.19
C LEU A 164 -5.77 -2.32 -24.56
N SER A 165 -6.81 -1.53 -24.89
CA SER A 165 -7.69 -1.72 -26.05
C SER A 165 -7.76 -3.10 -26.72
N PRO A 166 -6.75 -3.46 -27.55
CA PRO A 166 -6.76 -4.71 -28.33
C PRO A 166 -6.53 -5.99 -27.50
N TYR A 167 -6.07 -5.86 -26.25
CA TYR A 167 -5.68 -6.96 -25.35
C TYR A 167 -6.68 -7.17 -24.21
N ILE A 168 -7.46 -6.14 -23.87
CA ILE A 168 -8.46 -6.14 -22.80
C ILE A 168 -9.85 -6.36 -23.43
N PRO A 169 -10.63 -7.38 -23.01
CA PRO A 169 -11.98 -7.59 -23.52
C PRO A 169 -12.94 -6.44 -23.19
N LYS A 170 -13.92 -6.23 -24.07
CA LYS A 170 -14.95 -5.19 -23.89
C LYS A 170 -15.76 -5.44 -22.62
N GLY A 171 -15.91 -4.41 -21.80
CA GLY A 171 -16.61 -4.46 -20.52
C GLY A 171 -15.71 -4.74 -19.32
N GLU A 172 -14.40 -4.84 -19.52
CA GLU A 172 -13.40 -4.85 -18.45
C GLU A 172 -12.68 -3.48 -18.38
N ALA A 173 -12.23 -3.10 -17.19
CA ALA A 173 -11.44 -1.89 -16.95
C ALA A 173 -10.15 -2.26 -16.20
N ILE A 174 -9.08 -1.47 -16.39
CA ILE A 174 -7.85 -1.63 -15.60
C ILE A 174 -8.14 -1.12 -14.18
N ASN A 175 -8.00 -2.00 -13.18
CA ASN A 175 -8.20 -1.63 -11.78
C ASN A 175 -6.96 -0.93 -11.22
N ALA A 176 -5.78 -1.54 -11.43
CA ALA A 176 -4.52 -1.10 -10.85
C ALA A 176 -3.30 -1.33 -11.77
N VAL A 177 -2.22 -0.61 -11.51
CA VAL A 177 -0.92 -0.69 -12.20
C VAL A 177 0.25 -0.74 -11.21
N ASN A 178 1.35 -1.42 -11.56
CA ASN A 178 2.50 -1.64 -10.67
C ASN A 178 3.81 -1.85 -11.49
N PRO A 179 4.97 -1.28 -11.11
CA PRO A 179 6.21 -1.39 -11.89
C PRO A 179 6.84 -2.79 -11.83
N ALA A 180 7.41 -3.27 -12.93
CA ALA A 180 8.41 -4.33 -12.95
C ALA A 180 9.82 -3.74 -12.81
N ALA A 181 10.76 -4.50 -12.25
CA ALA A 181 12.15 -4.08 -12.08
C ALA A 181 12.94 -3.84 -13.39
N ASP A 182 12.35 -4.14 -14.55
CA ASP A 182 12.90 -3.90 -15.88
C ASP A 182 12.07 -2.88 -16.67
N GLY A 183 11.56 -1.83 -16.00
CA GLY A 183 10.83 -0.70 -16.61
C GLY A 183 9.44 -1.03 -17.16
N SER A 184 9.10 -2.31 -17.28
CA SER A 184 7.81 -2.77 -17.76
C SER A 184 6.68 -2.50 -16.76
N ILE A 185 5.47 -2.26 -17.26
CA ILE A 185 4.31 -1.92 -16.44
C ILE A 185 3.40 -3.14 -16.34
N TRP A 186 3.17 -3.63 -15.12
CA TRP A 186 2.11 -4.61 -14.87
C TRP A 186 0.77 -3.91 -14.69
N PHE A 187 -0.30 -4.57 -15.11
CA PHE A 187 -1.68 -4.12 -14.92
C PHE A 187 -2.60 -5.30 -14.61
N VAL A 188 -3.71 -5.03 -13.93
CA VAL A 188 -4.78 -6.02 -13.69
C VAL A 188 -6.15 -5.42 -14.01
N THR A 189 -7.04 -6.18 -14.64
CA THR A 189 -8.44 -5.77 -14.85
C THR A 189 -9.36 -6.27 -13.74
N ASP A 190 -10.47 -5.55 -13.56
CA ASP A 190 -11.54 -5.88 -12.63
C ASP A 190 -12.10 -7.31 -12.80
N GLN A 191 -12.13 -7.84 -14.03
CA GLN A 191 -12.54 -9.22 -14.34
C GLN A 191 -11.37 -10.22 -14.41
N GLY A 192 -10.20 -9.88 -13.84
CA GLY A 192 -9.09 -10.82 -13.65
C GLY A 192 -8.28 -11.13 -14.92
N LEU A 193 -8.06 -10.16 -15.80
CA LEU A 193 -6.93 -10.22 -16.74
C LEU A 193 -5.70 -9.63 -16.06
N VAL A 194 -4.64 -10.41 -15.91
CA VAL A 194 -3.32 -9.86 -15.56
C VAL A 194 -2.54 -9.63 -16.84
N GLY A 195 -1.91 -8.48 -16.98
CA GLY A 195 -1.10 -8.14 -18.13
C GLY A 195 0.20 -7.44 -17.77
N ARG A 196 1.13 -7.45 -18.71
CA ARG A 196 2.40 -6.76 -18.63
C ARG A 196 2.69 -6.09 -19.96
N PHE A 197 2.85 -4.77 -19.93
CA PHE A 197 3.30 -3.96 -21.06
C PHE A 197 4.80 -3.69 -20.94
N ASP A 198 5.51 -3.86 -22.04
CA ASP A 198 6.94 -3.67 -22.19
C ASP A 198 7.20 -2.41 -23.04
N PRO A 199 7.68 -1.29 -22.47
CA PRO A 199 7.80 -0.01 -23.15
C PRO A 199 9.01 0.08 -24.10
N GLU A 200 9.99 -0.82 -24.00
CA GLU A 200 11.15 -0.80 -24.90
C GLU A 200 10.79 -1.43 -26.26
N ILE A 201 10.12 -2.59 -26.23
CA ILE A 201 9.73 -3.34 -27.44
C ILE A 201 8.24 -3.22 -27.80
N TYR A 202 7.49 -2.36 -27.10
CA TYR A 202 6.05 -2.12 -27.27
C TYR A 202 5.20 -3.42 -27.26
N LYS A 203 5.60 -4.41 -26.45
CA LYS A 203 4.95 -5.72 -26.38
C LYS A 203 3.98 -5.78 -25.19
N VAL A 204 2.80 -6.36 -25.39
CA VAL A 204 1.92 -6.78 -24.29
C VAL A 204 1.93 -8.32 -24.19
N ASP A 205 1.95 -8.82 -22.95
CA ASP A 205 1.74 -10.23 -22.61
C ASP A 205 0.59 -10.30 -21.59
N THR A 206 -0.33 -11.27 -21.71
CA THR A 206 -1.50 -11.36 -20.83
C THR A 206 -1.80 -12.78 -20.35
N HIS A 207 -2.45 -12.86 -19.19
CA HIS A 207 -2.85 -14.09 -18.53
C HIS A 207 -4.22 -13.91 -17.88
N ARG A 208 -5.20 -14.70 -18.32
CA ARG A 208 -6.55 -14.70 -17.75
C ARG A 208 -6.59 -15.58 -16.50
N LEU A 209 -6.93 -15.00 -15.36
CA LEU A 209 -7.24 -15.73 -14.13
C LEU A 209 -8.52 -16.56 -14.32
N LYS A 210 -8.89 -17.37 -13.32
CA LYS A 210 -10.02 -18.28 -13.46
C LYS A 210 -11.34 -17.52 -13.71
N ARG A 211 -12.09 -17.95 -14.73
CA ARG A 211 -13.37 -17.35 -15.13
C ARG A 211 -14.34 -17.22 -13.95
N GLY A 212 -14.89 -16.02 -13.77
CA GLY A 212 -15.85 -15.70 -12.70
C GLY A 212 -15.21 -15.15 -11.43
N GLU A 213 -13.89 -14.98 -11.40
CA GLU A 213 -13.18 -14.34 -10.31
C GLU A 213 -12.85 -12.88 -10.66
N THR A 214 -13.18 -11.96 -9.76
CA THR A 214 -12.95 -10.50 -9.91
C THR A 214 -11.80 -10.04 -9.05
N VAL A 215 -11.13 -8.96 -9.47
CA VAL A 215 -10.11 -8.23 -8.71
C VAL A 215 -10.68 -6.88 -8.34
N ASN A 216 -10.70 -6.55 -7.04
CA ASN A 216 -11.44 -5.40 -6.52
C ASN A 216 -10.55 -4.36 -5.80
N ASN A 217 -9.30 -4.70 -5.52
CA ASN A 217 -8.31 -3.85 -4.86
C ASN A 217 -7.00 -3.87 -5.69
N SER A 218 -5.89 -3.39 -5.13
CA SER A 218 -4.57 -3.41 -5.80
C SER A 218 -3.94 -4.81 -5.87
N PHE A 219 -2.72 -4.84 -6.38
CA PHE A 219 -1.87 -6.03 -6.47
C PHE A 219 -0.40 -5.67 -6.25
N ALA A 220 0.41 -6.64 -5.82
CA ALA A 220 1.82 -6.42 -5.47
C ALA A 220 2.81 -7.11 -6.41
N ASN A 221 4.02 -6.57 -6.45
CA ASN A 221 5.19 -7.09 -7.15
C ASN A 221 6.38 -7.13 -6.19
N SER A 222 7.01 -8.31 -6.07
CA SER A 222 8.14 -8.58 -5.17
C SER A 222 9.45 -7.89 -5.55
N GLY A 223 9.52 -7.21 -6.70
CA GLY A 223 10.77 -6.69 -7.26
C GLY A 223 11.66 -7.79 -7.89
N ASP A 224 11.59 -9.04 -7.41
CA ASP A 224 12.29 -10.21 -7.99
C ASP A 224 11.54 -10.89 -9.16
N GLY A 225 10.50 -10.24 -9.69
CA GLY A 225 9.76 -10.66 -10.89
C GLY A 225 8.54 -11.54 -10.62
N LYS A 226 8.16 -11.73 -9.35
CA LYS A 226 6.89 -12.36 -8.95
C LYS A 226 5.81 -11.29 -8.72
N VAL A 227 4.57 -11.65 -9.05
CA VAL A 227 3.40 -10.77 -8.90
C VAL A 227 2.30 -11.51 -8.16
N ALA A 228 1.74 -10.89 -7.13
CA ALA A 228 0.67 -11.43 -6.31
C ALA A 228 -0.64 -10.70 -6.61
N VAL A 229 -1.68 -11.45 -6.99
CA VAL A 229 -3.02 -10.92 -7.27
C VAL A 229 -4.04 -11.65 -6.43
N ALA A 230 -4.84 -10.92 -5.67
CA ALA A 230 -5.97 -11.46 -4.94
C ALA A 230 -7.27 -11.23 -5.73
N THR A 231 -8.06 -12.28 -5.88
CA THR A 231 -9.43 -12.21 -6.40
C THR A 231 -10.43 -12.41 -5.27
N ASN A 232 -11.72 -12.20 -5.53
CA ASN A 232 -12.83 -12.59 -4.65
C ASN A 232 -12.88 -14.09 -4.23
N ASN A 233 -12.02 -14.97 -4.78
CA ASN A 233 -12.07 -16.43 -4.61
C ASN A 233 -10.70 -17.11 -4.35
N ALA A 234 -9.58 -16.42 -4.58
CA ALA A 234 -8.23 -16.98 -4.40
C ALA A 234 -7.14 -15.91 -4.40
N VAL A 235 -5.97 -16.28 -3.89
CA VAL A 235 -4.71 -15.58 -4.17
C VAL A 235 -3.95 -16.34 -5.23
N TYR A 236 -3.38 -15.62 -6.19
CA TYR A 236 -2.51 -16.13 -7.24
C TYR A 236 -1.11 -15.56 -7.02
N LEU A 237 -0.09 -16.42 -7.12
CA LEU A 237 1.28 -15.98 -7.35
C LEU A 237 1.63 -16.25 -8.81
N LEU A 238 2.12 -15.23 -9.49
CA LEU A 238 2.47 -15.21 -10.90
C LEU A 238 3.96 -14.85 -11.07
N GLU A 239 4.52 -15.16 -12.23
CA GLU A 239 5.91 -14.83 -12.60
C GLU A 239 6.00 -14.48 -14.08
N TYR A 240 6.79 -13.47 -14.45
CA TYR A 240 7.16 -13.22 -15.85
C TYR A 240 8.60 -13.64 -16.14
N LYS A 241 8.81 -14.33 -17.26
CA LYS A 241 10.16 -14.67 -17.79
C LYS A 241 10.28 -14.55 -19.32
N LYS A 242 9.20 -14.88 -20.04
CA LYS A 242 9.04 -14.74 -21.51
C LYS A 242 7.56 -14.56 -21.90
N LYS A 243 6.71 -15.13 -21.05
CA LYS A 243 5.28 -14.86 -20.87
C LYS A 243 4.95 -14.94 -19.38
N ILE A 244 3.78 -14.44 -18.98
CA ILE A 244 3.24 -14.58 -17.63
C ILE A 244 2.90 -16.07 -17.37
N LYS A 245 3.14 -16.54 -16.14
CA LYS A 245 2.79 -17.89 -15.68
C LYS A 245 2.20 -17.86 -14.27
N GLU A 246 1.15 -18.65 -14.05
CA GLU A 246 0.75 -19.05 -12.69
C GLU A 246 1.85 -19.93 -12.06
N ILE A 247 2.25 -19.57 -10.85
CA ILE A 247 3.22 -20.30 -10.00
C ILE A 247 2.46 -21.16 -8.99
N TRP A 248 1.41 -20.59 -8.39
CA TRP A 248 0.36 -21.31 -7.67
C TRP A 248 -0.91 -20.45 -7.60
N ARG A 249 -2.06 -21.09 -7.39
CA ARG A 249 -3.35 -20.46 -7.05
C ARG A 249 -3.93 -21.13 -5.79
N GLN A 250 -4.05 -20.37 -4.71
CA GLN A 250 -4.54 -20.86 -3.42
C GLN A 250 -5.94 -20.30 -3.15
N LYS A 251 -6.93 -21.18 -2.90
CA LYS A 251 -8.24 -20.75 -2.38
C LYS A 251 -8.10 -20.29 -0.92
N TYR A 252 -8.89 -19.30 -0.55
CA TYR A 252 -9.20 -18.92 0.83
C TYR A 252 -10.70 -19.07 1.08
N ASP A 253 -11.17 -18.82 2.31
CA ASP A 253 -12.60 -18.76 2.62
C ASP A 253 -13.15 -17.36 2.29
N SER A 254 -13.90 -17.26 1.20
CA SER A 254 -14.50 -16.02 0.73
C SER A 254 -15.74 -15.59 1.53
N GLY A 255 -16.22 -16.38 2.48
CA GLY A 255 -17.50 -16.19 3.14
C GLY A 255 -18.70 -16.24 2.18
N SER A 256 -19.90 -16.14 2.72
CA SER A 256 -21.15 -16.16 1.95
C SER A 256 -21.61 -14.78 1.45
N HIS A 257 -21.04 -13.69 1.96
CA HIS A 257 -21.45 -12.32 1.62
C HIS A 257 -20.33 -11.26 1.79
N ARG A 258 -20.53 -10.05 1.24
CA ARG A 258 -19.76 -8.85 1.63
C ARG A 258 -20.12 -8.47 3.07
N LYS A 259 -19.16 -7.90 3.80
CA LYS A 259 -19.32 -7.43 5.18
C LYS A 259 -19.27 -5.89 5.25
N PRO A 260 -19.92 -5.26 6.25
CA PRO A 260 -19.76 -3.84 6.52
C PRO A 260 -18.28 -3.42 6.52
N GLY A 261 -17.93 -2.35 5.80
CA GLY A 261 -16.56 -1.85 5.78
C GLY A 261 -15.56 -2.62 4.91
N LYS A 262 -16.04 -3.55 4.07
CA LYS A 262 -15.36 -3.96 2.82
C LYS A 262 -16.06 -3.33 1.62
N LEU A 263 -15.32 -3.01 0.57
CA LEU A 263 -15.84 -2.57 -0.72
C LEU A 263 -16.27 -3.75 -1.61
N SER A 264 -15.77 -4.96 -1.32
CA SER A 264 -15.97 -6.15 -2.15
C SER A 264 -16.34 -7.41 -1.37
N HIS A 265 -16.88 -8.42 -2.05
CA HIS A 265 -17.05 -9.78 -1.49
C HIS A 265 -15.76 -10.58 -1.70
N GLY A 266 -15.25 -11.18 -0.63
CA GLY A 266 -13.93 -11.79 -0.57
C GLY A 266 -12.98 -10.97 0.30
N THR A 267 -11.69 -11.10 0.05
CA THR A 267 -10.60 -10.55 0.87
C THR A 267 -10.76 -9.07 1.26
N GLY A 268 -11.19 -8.22 0.32
CA GLY A 268 -10.99 -6.76 0.40
C GLY A 268 -9.51 -6.40 0.26
N SER A 269 -8.72 -6.82 1.26
CA SER A 269 -7.27 -6.62 1.40
C SER A 269 -6.44 -6.83 0.12
N SER A 270 -5.57 -5.86 -0.18
CA SER A 270 -4.49 -6.02 -1.15
C SER A 270 -3.42 -7.02 -0.67
N PRO A 271 -2.91 -7.90 -1.55
CA PRO A 271 -1.90 -8.89 -1.18
C PRO A 271 -0.53 -8.25 -0.98
N THR A 272 0.12 -8.52 0.16
CA THR A 272 1.38 -7.85 0.55
C THR A 272 2.53 -8.83 0.69
N PHE A 273 3.71 -8.52 0.13
CA PHE A 273 4.94 -9.32 0.30
C PHE A 273 5.74 -8.87 1.54
N PHE A 274 6.35 -9.84 2.24
CA PHE A 274 7.27 -9.61 3.37
C PHE A 274 8.20 -10.82 3.54
N GLY A 275 9.22 -10.73 4.41
CA GLY A 275 10.09 -11.88 4.73
C GLY A 275 11.41 -11.51 5.43
N PRO A 276 11.94 -12.36 6.33
CA PRO A 276 13.02 -11.97 7.24
C PRO A 276 14.43 -11.91 6.61
N ILE A 277 14.61 -12.35 5.36
CA ILE A 277 15.92 -12.40 4.67
C ILE A 277 15.89 -11.61 3.35
N LYS A 278 14.82 -11.74 2.54
CA LYS A 278 14.65 -10.99 1.28
C LYS A 278 13.51 -9.97 1.31
N GLY A 279 12.74 -9.87 2.38
CA GLY A 279 11.50 -9.09 2.40
C GLY A 279 10.39 -9.64 1.49
N THR A 280 10.49 -10.88 0.97
CA THR A 280 9.59 -11.40 -0.09
C THR A 280 9.34 -12.92 -0.06
N GLU A 281 9.85 -13.63 0.97
CA GLU A 281 9.65 -15.08 1.15
C GLU A 281 8.20 -15.45 1.49
N TYR A 282 7.44 -14.49 1.99
CA TYR A 282 6.05 -14.61 2.38
C TYR A 282 5.16 -13.60 1.65
N LEU A 283 3.87 -13.93 1.60
CA LEU A 283 2.79 -13.11 1.08
C LEU A 283 1.61 -13.21 2.06
N THR A 284 0.88 -12.11 2.30
CA THR A 284 -0.25 -12.08 3.24
C THR A 284 -1.51 -11.45 2.62
N ILE A 285 -2.68 -11.94 3.03
CA ILE A 285 -4.00 -11.26 2.94
C ILE A 285 -4.81 -11.58 4.21
N ALA A 286 -5.89 -10.84 4.43
CA ALA A 286 -7.02 -11.32 5.24
C ALA A 286 -8.06 -12.05 4.36
N ASP A 287 -8.73 -13.08 4.88
CA ASP A 287 -9.82 -13.77 4.16
C ASP A 287 -11.19 -13.07 4.34
N ASN A 288 -12.30 -13.81 4.24
CA ASN A 288 -13.63 -13.27 4.50
C ASN A 288 -14.55 -14.31 5.19
N ALA A 289 -13.98 -15.30 5.88
CA ALA A 289 -14.74 -16.40 6.49
C ALA A 289 -15.91 -15.94 7.37
N ASP A 290 -17.04 -16.63 7.27
CA ASP A 290 -18.27 -16.30 8.03
C ASP A 290 -18.12 -16.54 9.54
N SER A 291 -17.14 -17.36 9.95
CA SER A 291 -16.84 -17.72 11.34
C SER A 291 -16.17 -16.62 12.17
N GLY A 292 -15.75 -15.52 11.54
CA GLY A 292 -14.68 -14.66 12.05
C GLY A 292 -13.41 -14.86 11.24
N ASP A 293 -12.59 -13.81 11.20
CA ASP A 293 -11.62 -13.58 10.13
C ASP A 293 -10.25 -14.18 10.39
N ASN A 294 -9.49 -14.34 9.32
CA ASN A 294 -8.21 -15.01 9.37
C ASN A 294 -7.17 -14.26 8.54
N LEU A 295 -6.04 -13.95 9.18
CA LEU A 295 -4.83 -13.59 8.46
C LEU A 295 -4.25 -14.87 7.85
N LEU A 296 -4.02 -14.86 6.53
CA LEU A 296 -3.48 -15.98 5.78
C LEU A 296 -2.12 -15.62 5.21
N ILE A 297 -1.08 -16.31 5.68
CA ILE A 297 0.30 -16.13 5.22
C ILE A 297 0.71 -17.32 4.36
N PHE A 298 1.25 -17.02 3.18
CA PHE A 298 1.67 -17.97 2.15
C PHE A 298 3.17 -17.83 1.88
N ASN A 299 3.85 -18.93 1.56
CA ASN A 299 5.25 -18.93 1.13
C ASN A 299 5.35 -18.79 -0.39
N THR A 300 6.23 -17.90 -0.85
CA THR A 300 6.32 -17.54 -2.28
C THR A 300 7.10 -18.55 -3.12
N GLU A 301 7.85 -19.46 -2.50
CA GLU A 301 8.66 -20.48 -3.18
C GLU A 301 8.01 -21.89 -3.14
N ASN A 302 7.19 -22.21 -2.12
CA ASN A 302 6.55 -23.52 -1.96
C ASN A 302 5.27 -23.69 -2.80
N LYS A 303 5.45 -24.07 -4.06
CA LYS A 303 4.39 -24.23 -5.07
C LYS A 303 3.38 -25.36 -4.81
N LYS A 304 3.60 -26.23 -3.81
CA LYS A 304 2.73 -27.40 -3.54
C LYS A 304 1.75 -27.21 -2.39
N SER A 305 2.12 -26.41 -1.40
CA SER A 305 1.31 -26.11 -0.23
C SER A 305 1.75 -24.73 0.27
N PRO A 306 1.32 -23.65 -0.40
CA PRO A 306 1.86 -22.32 -0.13
C PRO A 306 1.45 -21.80 1.25
N LEU A 307 0.26 -22.15 1.76
CA LEU A 307 -0.20 -21.72 3.10
C LEU A 307 0.80 -22.15 4.20
N VAL A 308 1.36 -21.16 4.90
CA VAL A 308 2.27 -21.30 6.05
C VAL A 308 1.47 -21.31 7.35
N CYS A 309 0.54 -20.36 7.47
CA CYS A 309 -0.33 -20.25 8.63
C CYS A 309 -1.68 -19.60 8.32
N LYS A 310 -2.63 -19.93 9.18
CA LYS A 310 -3.94 -19.29 9.34
C LYS A 310 -3.96 -18.77 10.78
N VAL A 311 -4.22 -17.49 10.98
CA VAL A 311 -4.36 -16.90 12.34
C VAL A 311 -5.75 -16.29 12.46
N GLU A 312 -6.58 -16.91 13.29
CA GLU A 312 -7.92 -16.42 13.64
C GLU A 312 -7.80 -15.10 14.41
N LEU A 313 -8.45 -14.06 13.89
CA LEU A 313 -8.54 -12.74 14.49
C LEU A 313 -9.70 -12.72 15.52
N PRO A 314 -9.60 -11.97 16.63
CA PRO A 314 -10.60 -11.98 17.69
C PRO A 314 -12.02 -11.64 17.17
N SER A 315 -12.94 -12.61 17.24
CA SER A 315 -14.29 -12.47 16.68
C SER A 315 -15.18 -11.44 17.40
N ASN A 316 -14.76 -10.99 18.59
CA ASN A 316 -15.32 -9.87 19.34
C ASN A 316 -14.86 -8.48 18.85
N GLU A 317 -13.84 -8.43 17.99
CA GLU A 317 -13.31 -7.23 17.35
C GLU A 317 -13.42 -7.43 15.83
N VAL A 318 -14.69 -7.49 15.39
CA VAL A 318 -15.10 -7.95 14.06
C VAL A 318 -14.24 -7.30 12.97
N PHE A 319 -13.66 -8.14 12.09
CA PHE A 319 -12.83 -7.69 10.99
C PHE A 319 -13.63 -7.41 9.72
N GLY A 320 -13.05 -6.56 8.88
CA GLY A 320 -13.56 -6.18 7.56
C GLY A 320 -12.45 -5.57 6.71
N SER A 321 -11.21 -6.04 6.85
CA SER A 321 -10.00 -5.32 6.42
C SER A 321 -9.86 -5.21 4.90
N GLU A 322 -10.36 -4.10 4.34
CA GLU A 322 -10.24 -3.73 2.92
C GLU A 322 -8.82 -3.29 2.54
N ASN A 323 -8.04 -2.85 3.53
CA ASN A 323 -6.69 -2.35 3.34
C ASN A 323 -5.68 -3.51 3.22
N SER A 324 -4.54 -3.25 2.59
CA SER A 324 -3.33 -4.07 2.75
C SER A 324 -2.91 -4.18 4.23
N PRO A 325 -2.29 -5.29 4.65
CA PRO A 325 -1.60 -5.38 5.93
C PRO A 325 -0.17 -4.82 5.79
N ILE A 326 0.34 -4.11 6.79
CA ILE A 326 1.78 -3.79 6.84
C ILE A 326 2.57 -5.10 6.85
N GLY A 327 3.59 -5.21 5.99
CA GLY A 327 4.44 -6.41 5.87
C GLY A 327 5.93 -6.08 5.95
N VAL A 328 6.63 -6.60 6.97
CA VAL A 328 8.04 -6.27 7.23
C VAL A 328 8.74 -7.41 7.96
N GLY A 329 9.98 -7.76 7.58
CA GLY A 329 10.74 -8.81 8.24
C GLY A 329 9.94 -10.12 8.42
N ASN A 330 9.74 -10.57 9.66
CA ASN A 330 8.86 -11.70 9.98
C ASN A 330 7.44 -11.28 10.43
N SER A 331 7.13 -9.99 10.48
CA SER A 331 5.90 -9.41 11.03
C SER A 331 4.88 -9.00 9.95
N VAL A 332 3.61 -9.14 10.33
CA VAL A 332 2.46 -8.58 9.63
C VAL A 332 1.61 -7.78 10.61
N ILE A 333 1.15 -6.60 10.23
CA ILE A 333 0.22 -5.80 11.05
C ILE A 333 -1.06 -5.53 10.25
N LEU A 334 -2.19 -5.97 10.79
CA LEU A 334 -3.53 -5.76 10.22
C LEU A 334 -4.35 -4.86 11.15
N THR A 335 -5.27 -4.07 10.59
CA THR A 335 -6.28 -3.34 11.37
C THR A 335 -7.69 -3.62 10.83
N SER A 336 -8.71 -3.53 11.69
CA SER A 336 -10.10 -3.67 11.25
C SER A 336 -10.63 -2.40 10.62
N SER A 337 -11.15 -2.51 9.39
CA SER A 337 -12.04 -1.52 8.77
C SER A 337 -13.51 -1.96 8.80
N TYR A 338 -13.90 -2.93 9.63
CA TYR A 338 -15.29 -3.39 9.71
C TYR A 338 -16.24 -2.27 10.12
N GLY A 339 -17.46 -2.27 9.58
CA GLY A 339 -18.47 -1.26 9.93
C GLY A 339 -18.12 0.16 9.47
N TYR A 340 -17.06 0.33 8.66
CA TYR A 340 -16.67 1.63 8.16
C TYR A 340 -17.69 2.17 7.14
N PRO A 341 -18.22 3.39 7.31
CA PRO A 341 -19.27 3.93 6.44
C PRO A 341 -18.68 4.59 5.19
N PHE A 342 -18.45 3.81 4.12
CA PHE A 342 -18.03 4.36 2.83
C PHE A 342 -19.17 5.17 2.17
N PRO A 343 -18.87 6.28 1.47
CA PRO A 343 -19.89 7.16 0.87
C PRO A 343 -20.51 6.56 -0.40
N ILE A 344 -20.02 5.40 -0.85
CA ILE A 344 -20.42 4.70 -2.07
C ILE A 344 -21.19 3.41 -1.80
N GLU A 345 -21.57 3.12 -0.55
CA GLU A 345 -22.29 1.88 -0.16
C GLU A 345 -23.52 1.57 -1.02
N ASP A 346 -24.32 2.58 -1.40
CA ASP A 346 -25.49 2.44 -2.28
C ASP A 346 -25.15 1.98 -3.73
N THR A 347 -23.87 2.03 -4.13
CA THR A 347 -23.38 1.57 -5.44
C THR A 347 -22.77 0.15 -5.40
N LEU A 348 -22.55 -0.39 -4.19
CA LEU A 348 -21.91 -1.69 -3.98
C LEU A 348 -22.95 -2.81 -3.88
N PRO A 349 -22.57 -4.09 -4.13
CA PRO A 349 -23.40 -5.23 -3.74
C PRO A 349 -23.70 -5.17 -2.23
N PRO A 350 -24.93 -5.39 -1.74
CA PRO A 350 -25.25 -5.16 -0.32
C PRO A 350 -24.38 -5.94 0.67
N ALA A 351 -23.95 -5.28 1.75
CA ALA A 351 -23.32 -5.92 2.89
C ALA A 351 -24.35 -6.69 3.74
N ILE A 352 -23.89 -7.73 4.43
CA ILE A 352 -24.67 -8.42 5.47
C ILE A 352 -23.85 -8.43 6.77
N PRO A 353 -24.37 -7.90 7.90
CA PRO A 353 -25.53 -6.99 7.96
C PRO A 353 -25.31 -5.73 7.09
N ALA A 354 -26.35 -4.94 6.84
CA ALA A 354 -26.22 -3.74 5.99
C ALA A 354 -25.34 -2.65 6.62
N THR A 355 -25.33 -2.56 7.95
CA THR A 355 -24.46 -1.68 8.74
C THR A 355 -24.01 -2.40 10.01
N ALA A 356 -22.93 -1.92 10.62
CA ALA A 356 -22.47 -2.37 11.93
C ALA A 356 -21.67 -1.26 12.64
N PRO A 357 -21.44 -1.34 13.96
CA PRO A 357 -20.52 -0.44 14.65
C PRO A 357 -19.11 -0.54 14.06
N LEU A 358 -18.41 0.60 14.00
CA LEU A 358 -17.01 0.66 13.55
C LEU A 358 -16.13 -0.27 14.39
N GLY A 359 -15.40 -1.15 13.71
CA GLY A 359 -14.48 -2.11 14.29
C GLY A 359 -13.40 -1.45 15.16
N LYS A 360 -12.83 -2.26 16.05
CA LYS A 360 -11.63 -1.99 16.82
C LYS A 360 -10.59 -3.03 16.44
N GLY A 361 -9.33 -2.71 16.70
CA GLY A 361 -8.23 -3.66 16.59
C GLY A 361 -7.20 -3.27 15.55
N MET A 362 -5.96 -3.25 15.99
CA MET A 362 -4.76 -3.43 15.19
C MET A 362 -3.93 -4.54 15.84
N TYR A 363 -3.45 -5.50 15.05
CA TYR A 363 -2.81 -6.71 15.54
C TYR A 363 -1.49 -6.95 14.83
N ARG A 364 -0.41 -7.17 15.59
CA ARG A 364 0.85 -7.68 15.05
C ARG A 364 0.92 -9.20 15.18
N VAL A 365 1.16 -9.86 14.05
CA VAL A 365 1.37 -11.31 13.95
C VAL A 365 2.75 -11.59 13.37
N ASP A 366 3.56 -12.40 14.06
CA ASP A 366 4.92 -12.75 13.65
C ASP A 366 5.02 -14.21 13.18
N VAL A 367 5.76 -14.45 12.10
CA VAL A 367 6.08 -15.80 11.59
C VAL A 367 7.25 -16.41 12.39
N VAL A 368 6.94 -17.39 13.24
CA VAL A 368 7.88 -18.01 14.19
C VAL A 368 8.62 -19.22 13.60
N SER A 369 9.58 -18.92 12.72
CA SER A 369 10.45 -19.92 12.07
C SER A 369 11.45 -20.58 13.04
N GLY A 370 11.04 -21.64 13.76
CA GLY A 370 11.99 -22.39 14.60
C GLY A 370 11.56 -23.75 15.15
N ASN A 371 10.31 -23.92 15.59
CA ASN A 371 9.94 -25.09 16.40
C ASN A 371 9.63 -26.35 15.58
N LYS A 372 10.65 -27.18 15.29
CA LYS A 372 10.51 -28.55 14.74
C LYS A 372 9.66 -29.52 15.59
N LYS A 373 9.11 -29.07 16.73
CA LYS A 373 8.23 -29.83 17.62
C LYS A 373 6.73 -29.55 17.43
N SER A 374 6.34 -28.42 16.83
CA SER A 374 4.93 -28.10 16.58
C SER A 374 4.48 -28.59 15.21
N LYS A 375 3.59 -29.60 15.18
CA LYS A 375 2.69 -29.86 14.03
C LYS A 375 1.51 -28.87 14.08
N GLY A 376 1.81 -27.58 14.14
CA GLY A 376 0.84 -26.54 14.48
C GLY A 376 1.14 -25.22 13.79
N ASN A 377 0.48 -24.16 14.26
CA ASN A 377 0.58 -22.83 13.70
C ASN A 377 2.05 -22.33 13.69
N GLN A 378 2.48 -21.72 12.58
CA GLN A 378 3.82 -21.13 12.41
C GLN A 378 3.81 -19.61 12.64
N CYS A 379 2.71 -19.06 13.16
CA CYS A 379 2.51 -17.65 13.39
C CYS A 379 1.95 -17.41 14.80
N GLU A 380 2.37 -16.31 15.42
CA GLU A 380 2.06 -15.96 16.81
C GLU A 380 1.54 -14.51 16.87
N LEU A 381 0.46 -14.28 17.63
CA LEU A 381 -0.07 -12.94 17.89
C LEU A 381 0.79 -12.28 18.97
N ILE A 382 1.49 -11.20 18.63
CA ILE A 382 2.46 -10.53 19.49
C ILE A 382 1.78 -9.46 20.36
N TRP A 383 0.95 -8.61 19.76
CA TRP A 383 0.19 -7.59 20.46
C TRP A 383 -1.12 -7.24 19.75
N SER A 384 -1.99 -6.56 20.51
CA SER A 384 -3.30 -6.03 20.09
C SER A 384 -3.48 -4.60 20.61
N ASN A 385 -3.81 -3.65 19.73
CA ASN A 385 -4.14 -2.27 20.08
C ASN A 385 -5.63 -1.98 19.73
N PRO A 386 -6.43 -1.35 20.62
CA PRO A 386 -7.87 -1.15 20.42
C PRO A 386 -8.25 0.01 19.48
N VAL A 387 -7.31 0.57 18.72
CA VAL A 387 -7.51 1.68 17.78
C VAL A 387 -8.64 1.40 16.76
N GLN A 388 -9.43 2.43 16.47
CA GLN A 388 -10.44 2.46 15.42
C GLN A 388 -9.86 3.10 14.16
N SER A 389 -9.00 2.36 13.45
CA SER A 389 -8.27 2.89 12.29
C SER A 389 -9.23 3.33 11.18
N SER A 390 -8.95 4.49 10.61
CA SER A 390 -9.76 5.15 9.57
C SER A 390 -8.96 5.51 8.31
N ALA A 391 -7.71 5.03 8.23
CA ALA A 391 -6.79 5.15 7.10
C ALA A 391 -5.98 3.84 6.96
N VAL A 392 -5.29 3.65 5.83
CA VAL A 392 -4.24 2.61 5.73
C VAL A 392 -3.09 2.97 6.68
N PRO A 393 -2.78 2.15 7.72
CA PRO A 393 -1.68 2.43 8.62
C PRO A 393 -0.33 2.29 7.90
N LYS A 394 0.66 3.12 8.25
CA LYS A 394 2.01 3.06 7.68
C LYS A 394 3.06 2.87 8.77
N LEU A 395 4.05 2.02 8.54
CA LEU A 395 5.20 1.84 9.43
C LEU A 395 6.44 2.54 8.87
N SER A 396 7.04 3.43 9.66
CA SER A 396 8.43 3.82 9.42
C SER A 396 9.35 2.87 10.18
N VAL A 397 10.26 2.20 9.46
CA VAL A 397 11.27 1.34 10.10
C VAL A 397 12.45 2.14 10.67
N SER A 398 12.51 3.45 10.42
CA SER A 398 13.59 4.34 10.89
C SER A 398 13.35 4.90 12.30
N ASP A 399 12.11 4.87 12.78
CA ASP A 399 11.68 5.30 14.11
C ASP A 399 10.84 4.23 14.85
N ASP A 400 10.66 3.04 14.24
CA ASP A 400 9.84 1.91 14.71
C ASP A 400 8.40 2.32 15.12
N TYR A 401 7.81 3.31 14.44
CA TYR A 401 6.45 3.78 14.68
C TYR A 401 5.47 3.46 13.54
N ILE A 402 4.29 2.98 13.94
CA ILE A 402 3.11 2.83 13.08
C ILE A 402 2.25 4.10 13.21
N TYR A 403 1.90 4.68 12.08
CA TYR A 403 1.14 5.92 11.95
C TYR A 403 -0.23 5.64 11.33
N THR A 404 -1.30 6.12 11.94
CA THR A 404 -2.66 6.05 11.39
C THR A 404 -3.54 7.21 11.89
N PHE A 405 -4.76 7.27 11.38
CA PHE A 405 -5.81 8.18 11.82
C PHE A 405 -6.92 7.36 12.49
N GLU A 406 -7.31 7.76 13.70
CA GLU A 406 -8.38 7.09 14.46
C GLU A 406 -9.68 7.89 14.37
N ARG A 407 -10.80 7.21 14.09
CA ARG A 407 -12.14 7.80 14.09
C ARG A 407 -12.88 7.41 15.37
N ILE A 408 -13.28 8.41 16.16
CA ILE A 408 -14.23 8.26 17.27
C ILE A 408 -15.44 9.13 16.96
N ASP A 409 -16.58 8.49 16.72
CA ASP A 409 -17.78 9.11 16.19
C ASP A 409 -17.46 9.93 14.90
N GLU A 410 -17.61 11.25 14.97
CA GLU A 410 -17.27 12.22 13.91
C GLU A 410 -15.97 13.00 14.21
N GLN A 411 -15.08 12.47 15.05
CA GLN A 411 -13.82 13.12 15.43
C GLN A 411 -12.62 12.29 14.97
N TYR A 412 -11.62 12.95 14.40
CA TYR A 412 -10.44 12.32 13.82
C TYR A 412 -9.19 12.71 14.59
N TYR A 413 -8.35 11.72 14.86
CA TYR A 413 -7.13 11.86 15.65
C TYR A 413 -5.94 11.30 14.88
N TYR A 414 -4.84 12.05 14.80
CA TYR A 414 -3.56 11.46 14.40
C TYR A 414 -3.03 10.61 15.55
N THR A 415 -2.73 9.36 15.25
CA THR A 415 -2.44 8.32 16.24
C THR A 415 -1.16 7.59 15.86
N VAL A 416 -0.23 7.51 16.81
CA VAL A 416 1.08 6.86 16.65
C VAL A 416 1.20 5.72 17.65
N ILE A 417 1.59 4.55 17.14
CA ILE A 417 1.66 3.28 17.88
C ILE A 417 3.10 2.75 17.76
N ASP A 418 3.67 2.34 18.88
CA ASP A 418 4.99 1.70 18.94
C ASP A 418 4.93 0.28 18.33
N PHE A 419 5.79 -0.02 17.36
CA PHE A 419 5.77 -1.28 16.61
C PHE A 419 6.11 -2.52 17.47
N LEU A 420 6.84 -2.35 18.56
CA LEU A 420 7.35 -3.44 19.40
C LEU A 420 6.36 -3.87 20.47
N SER A 421 5.74 -2.90 21.14
CA SER A 421 4.79 -3.10 22.24
C SER A 421 3.33 -3.04 21.83
N GLY A 422 3.02 -2.34 20.73
CA GLY A 422 1.64 -2.01 20.35
C GLY A 422 1.03 -0.87 21.18
N GLU A 423 1.80 -0.15 22.01
CA GLU A 423 1.28 0.97 22.81
C GLU A 423 1.05 2.23 21.96
N THR A 424 -0.08 2.92 22.18
CA THR A 424 -0.36 4.22 21.56
C THR A 424 0.45 5.31 22.27
N VAL A 425 1.60 5.69 21.69
CA VAL A 425 2.51 6.70 22.26
C VAL A 425 2.05 8.15 22.03
N LYS A 426 1.17 8.37 21.05
CA LYS A 426 0.60 9.69 20.73
C LYS A 426 -0.80 9.53 20.15
N LYS A 427 -1.73 10.38 20.60
CA LYS A 427 -3.09 10.51 20.05
C LYS A 427 -3.58 11.93 20.28
N GLU A 428 -3.84 12.66 19.20
CA GLU A 428 -4.22 14.07 19.28
C GLU A 428 -5.17 14.44 18.13
N LYS A 429 -6.19 15.26 18.43
CA LYS A 429 -7.30 15.53 17.52
C LYS A 429 -6.86 16.45 16.38
N ILE A 430 -7.02 16.00 15.14
CA ILE A 430 -6.74 16.79 13.93
C ILE A 430 -7.95 17.60 13.45
N GLY A 431 -9.18 17.11 13.71
CA GLY A 431 -10.40 17.71 13.20
C GLY A 431 -11.64 16.88 13.46
N SER A 432 -12.75 17.23 12.80
CA SER A 432 -14.04 16.54 12.95
C SER A 432 -14.98 16.81 11.77
N GLY A 433 -15.87 15.84 11.50
CA GLY A 433 -16.82 15.84 10.39
C GLY A 433 -16.17 15.56 9.04
N PHE A 434 -17.02 15.52 8.00
CA PHE A 434 -16.73 15.08 6.63
C PHE A 434 -15.37 15.49 6.06
N MET A 435 -14.91 16.74 6.24
CA MET A 435 -13.66 17.22 5.63
C MET A 435 -12.39 16.53 6.16
N TYR A 436 -12.47 15.95 7.36
CA TYR A 436 -11.39 15.25 8.04
C TYR A 436 -11.55 13.73 8.00
N ASP A 437 -12.62 13.23 7.37
CA ASP A 437 -12.85 11.81 7.16
C ASP A 437 -11.82 11.27 6.16
N THR A 438 -11.05 10.27 6.58
CA THR A 438 -9.92 9.69 5.86
C THR A 438 -10.29 8.44 5.05
N GLN A 439 -11.55 7.99 5.08
CA GLN A 439 -12.14 6.96 4.21
C GLN A 439 -11.34 5.67 3.97
N GLN A 440 -10.57 5.20 4.96
CA GLN A 440 -9.62 4.08 4.82
C GLN A 440 -8.54 4.30 3.73
N LEU A 441 -8.40 5.52 3.21
CA LEU A 441 -7.47 5.89 2.15
C LEU A 441 -6.03 5.90 2.66
N ALA A 442 -5.07 5.70 1.77
CA ALA A 442 -3.66 5.71 2.14
C ALA A 442 -3.07 7.13 2.04
N GLY A 443 -2.51 7.60 3.15
CA GLY A 443 -1.47 8.61 3.12
C GLY A 443 -0.08 8.01 2.98
N ASN A 444 0.94 8.85 2.84
CA ASN A 444 2.35 8.44 2.86
C ASN A 444 3.21 9.46 3.64
N MET A 445 4.31 9.00 4.23
CA MET A 445 5.33 9.88 4.80
C MET A 445 6.09 10.64 3.70
N GLY A 446 6.61 11.81 4.06
CA GLY A 446 7.52 12.61 3.25
C GLY A 446 8.69 13.15 4.07
N PHE A 447 9.55 13.92 3.42
CA PHE A 447 10.67 14.56 4.10
C PHE A 447 10.21 15.54 5.19
N LYS A 448 11.17 16.02 6.01
CA LYS A 448 10.93 16.91 7.15
C LYS A 448 9.98 16.33 8.23
N GLN A 449 9.87 15.00 8.34
CA GLN A 449 8.94 14.28 9.23
C GLN A 449 7.45 14.57 8.94
N THR A 450 7.13 14.79 7.66
CA THR A 450 5.76 15.10 7.22
C THR A 450 4.98 13.82 6.95
N PHE A 451 3.69 13.79 7.26
CA PHE A 451 2.75 12.76 6.78
C PHE A 451 1.66 13.43 5.94
N TRP A 452 1.36 12.88 4.77
CA TRP A 452 0.36 13.41 3.85
C TRP A 452 -0.78 12.41 3.69
N GLN A 453 -1.96 12.71 4.22
CA GLN A 453 -3.11 11.79 4.28
C GLN A 453 -4.25 12.25 3.37
N GLY A 454 -4.75 11.38 2.51
CA GLY A 454 -5.97 11.62 1.73
C GLY A 454 -7.23 11.71 2.61
N SER A 455 -8.13 12.64 2.30
CA SER A 455 -9.45 12.79 2.93
C SER A 455 -10.54 13.06 1.89
N ASN A 456 -11.80 13.11 2.34
CA ASN A 456 -12.95 13.51 1.51
C ASN A 456 -12.77 14.90 0.87
N ALA A 457 -12.00 15.79 1.50
CA ALA A 457 -11.87 17.18 1.06
C ALA A 457 -10.64 17.43 0.18
N GLY A 458 -9.65 16.55 0.23
CA GLY A 458 -8.30 16.87 -0.20
C GLY A 458 -7.25 16.10 0.58
N ILE A 459 -6.26 16.81 1.14
CA ILE A 459 -5.15 16.21 1.88
C ILE A 459 -4.95 16.88 3.23
N ILE A 460 -4.81 16.08 4.27
CA ILE A 460 -4.39 16.50 5.60
C ILE A 460 -2.86 16.33 5.68
N LYS A 461 -2.15 17.45 5.83
CA LYS A 461 -0.72 17.48 6.14
C LYS A 461 -0.52 17.46 7.64
N ILE A 462 0.22 16.47 8.14
CA ILE A 462 0.75 16.46 9.51
C ILE A 462 2.25 16.76 9.43
N SER A 463 2.75 17.73 10.20
CA SER A 463 4.19 18.05 10.24
C SER A 463 4.64 18.52 11.63
N PRO A 464 5.93 18.43 12.01
CA PRO A 464 6.36 18.79 13.36
C PRO A 464 6.12 20.28 13.69
N GLU A 465 5.80 20.58 14.95
CA GLU A 465 5.86 21.96 15.43
C GLU A 465 7.32 22.46 15.44
N GLN A 466 7.62 23.41 14.55
CA GLN A 466 8.86 24.19 14.65
C GLN A 466 8.88 24.94 15.99
N LYS A 467 9.86 24.63 16.83
CA LYS A 467 10.17 25.43 18.02
C LYS A 467 10.58 26.84 17.59
N ARG A 468 9.86 27.83 18.12
CA ARG A 468 10.19 29.26 17.99
C ARG A 468 11.30 29.66 18.94
#